data_AF-A0AA35WTH9-F1
#
_entry.id   AF-A0AA35WTH9-F1
#
_cell.length_a   1.000
_cell.length_b   1.000
_cell.length_c   1.000
_cell.angle_alpha   90.00
_cell.angle_beta   90.00
_cell.angle_gamma   90.00
#
_symmetry.space_group_name_H-M   'P 1'
#
loop_
_entity.id
_entity.type
_entity.pdbx_description
1 polymer ?
#
loop_
_entity_poly.entity_id
_entity_poly.type
_entity_poly.pdbx_seq_one_letter_code
_entity_poly.pdbx_strand_id
1 'polypeptide(L)'
;MYIHTYIHRELFIEEETRALQQYASLEGLRQEWEIGRQEVALVHSEMISQYKENCSGLQAQLEAGVTFKKSTAKGMPELDFVPVNLHIQQMKVGRGEEEKERVVYTCVTAGCPTAYSHKFKQGGLAKLRSTTPLANIGSTNPSTVTKTQRGQALLGQIEVVLGDLQKEVDSIRSAARGRVLTSVHTSTRALAENVHKLKSLCNINLIHDSLRDLAGAVEPEFKLSETNVVALCRRVEEHVVSVEAVVSSLTPSNIERWCELLEKPLVDFLSALTTTTTIFRKAVIFLFLRESYSLLQERVPLGLKSYLHRHDIVFSQAVTVTITSFVFKLLQSFAVPSFLTQLHKVGFLLHWESLLSTHGDEQGMLEDFIVAIADINQLTFKLCLAETLQDFPQVSGSRYKMCVEVPVQKTMFRLLPAPLQNGAEISVSAILFTQGINEQQTIADRFGDSTLQDQINIRSLTELTSYCSRYRECLGNSSTTLVQKSLRSFQLLEQLRIHVHSRKSKKVEILALSQEICRTVDGGRVTSCKSAKDRTAMGVTLEQTQILVKEMKMAPSEYQHCLDTMRSYGTRIRNAEKNIGARQYAFNALQVLTLPIPYRPPENTYKKKQQLQT
;
A
#
# COMPACT_ATOMS: atom_id res chain seq x y z
N MET A 1 3.59 -13.72 16.18
CA MET A 1 3.94 -13.37 14.78
C MET A 1 4.87 -12.18 14.86
N TYR A 2 6.14 -12.46 14.58
CA TYR A 2 7.29 -11.62 14.89
C TYR A 2 7.37 -10.41 13.94
N ILE A 3 8.15 -9.42 14.34
CA ILE A 3 8.53 -8.21 13.60
C ILE A 3 9.37 -8.59 12.35
N HIS A 4 8.83 -9.40 11.45
CA HIS A 4 9.36 -9.56 10.10
C HIS A 4 8.69 -8.52 9.21
N THR A 5 8.90 -7.24 9.55
CA THR A 5 8.60 -6.07 8.71
C THR A 5 9.78 -5.71 7.80
N TYR A 6 10.71 -6.65 7.60
CA TYR A 6 11.91 -6.46 6.76
C TYR A 6 11.58 -6.19 5.31
N ILE A 7 10.54 -6.84 4.81
CA ILE A 7 10.29 -6.99 3.38
C ILE A 7 10.00 -5.65 2.68
N HIS A 8 9.46 -4.65 3.39
CA HIS A 8 9.15 -3.35 2.77
C HIS A 8 10.39 -2.48 2.52
N ARG A 9 11.39 -2.51 3.40
CA ARG A 9 12.54 -1.59 3.32
C ARG A 9 13.54 -2.02 2.26
N GLU A 10 13.70 -3.32 2.05
CA GLU A 10 14.53 -3.86 0.97
C GLU A 10 14.02 -3.40 -0.39
N LEU A 11 12.69 -3.44 -0.60
CA LEU A 11 12.07 -2.91 -1.82
C LEU A 11 12.38 -1.41 -2.01
N PHE A 12 12.31 -0.60 -0.95
CA PHE A 12 12.68 0.82 -1.05
C PHE A 12 14.17 0.98 -1.40
N ILE A 13 15.07 0.25 -0.73
CA ILE A 13 16.52 0.29 -1.03
C ILE A 13 16.78 -0.11 -2.49
N GLU A 14 16.13 -1.16 -2.98
CA GLU A 14 16.27 -1.63 -4.36
C GLU A 14 15.79 -0.58 -5.37
N GLU A 15 14.67 0.07 -5.13
CA GLU A 15 14.16 1.14 -6.00
C GLU A 15 15.10 2.34 -6.03
N GLU A 16 15.59 2.78 -4.88
CA GLU A 16 16.56 3.88 -4.80
C GLU A 16 17.88 3.52 -5.49
N THR A 17 18.36 2.28 -5.33
CA THR A 17 19.57 1.78 -5.98
C THR A 17 19.39 1.73 -7.50
N ARG A 18 18.20 1.30 -7.96
CA ARG A 18 17.86 1.28 -9.39
C ARG A 18 17.82 2.68 -9.97
N ALA A 19 17.26 3.66 -9.24
CA ALA A 19 17.25 5.06 -9.67
C ALA A 19 18.67 5.62 -9.83
N LEU A 20 19.59 5.34 -8.88
CA LEU A 20 21.00 5.71 -9.00
C LEU A 20 21.67 5.14 -10.25
N GLN A 21 21.47 3.84 -10.50
CA GLN A 21 22.01 3.18 -11.70
C GLN A 21 21.45 3.79 -12.98
N GLN A 22 20.16 4.14 -13.00
CA GLN A 22 19.53 4.82 -14.13
C GLN A 22 20.17 6.19 -14.38
N TYR A 23 20.31 7.03 -13.36
CA TYR A 23 20.93 8.35 -13.55
C TYR A 23 22.41 8.25 -13.94
N ALA A 24 23.15 7.31 -13.37
CA ALA A 24 24.55 7.06 -13.74
C ALA A 24 24.72 6.74 -15.23
N SER A 25 23.71 6.14 -15.88
CA SER A 25 23.73 5.81 -17.32
C SER A 25 23.58 7.02 -18.25
N LEU A 26 23.24 8.20 -17.73
CA LEU A 26 23.21 9.45 -18.48
C LEU A 26 24.62 10.02 -18.58
N GLU A 27 25.25 9.88 -19.74
CA GLU A 27 26.63 10.31 -20.00
C GLU A 27 26.66 11.59 -20.84
N GLY A 28 27.75 12.36 -20.72
CA GLY A 28 27.97 13.55 -21.55
C GLY A 28 27.01 14.70 -21.27
N LEU A 29 26.38 14.76 -20.09
CA LEU A 29 25.51 15.87 -19.72
C LEU A 29 26.31 17.18 -19.63
N ARG A 30 25.68 18.27 -20.08
CA ARG A 30 26.21 19.63 -19.88
C ARG A 30 26.32 19.92 -18.39
N GLN A 31 27.20 20.85 -18.03
CA GLN A 31 27.54 21.18 -16.64
C GLN A 31 26.32 21.38 -15.73
N GLU A 32 25.30 22.12 -16.16
CA GLU A 32 24.08 22.36 -15.38
C GLU A 32 23.33 21.05 -15.03
N TRP A 33 23.18 20.16 -16.00
CA TRP A 33 22.49 18.88 -15.83
C TRP A 33 23.35 17.86 -15.09
N GLU A 34 24.67 17.95 -15.21
CA GLU A 34 25.58 17.14 -14.43
C GLU A 34 25.53 17.50 -12.93
N ILE A 35 25.48 18.79 -12.60
CA ILE A 35 25.22 19.25 -11.23
C ILE A 35 23.89 18.70 -10.73
N GLY A 36 22.82 18.85 -11.52
CA GLY A 36 21.51 18.33 -11.13
C GLY A 36 21.47 16.82 -10.96
N ARG A 37 22.20 16.07 -11.79
CA ARG A 37 22.39 14.63 -11.65
C ARG A 37 23.06 14.27 -10.33
N GLN A 38 24.12 14.98 -9.96
CA GLN A 38 24.84 14.76 -8.71
C GLN A 38 23.99 15.09 -7.48
N GLU A 39 23.24 16.19 -7.50
CA GLU A 39 22.33 16.56 -6.40
C GLU A 39 21.20 15.53 -6.22
N VAL A 40 20.55 15.11 -7.31
CA VAL A 40 19.52 14.08 -7.27
C VAL A 40 20.11 12.75 -6.79
N ALA A 41 21.28 12.34 -7.32
CA ALA A 41 21.95 11.12 -6.88
C ALA A 41 22.36 11.16 -5.40
N LEU A 42 22.76 12.32 -4.87
CA LEU A 42 23.04 12.48 -3.45
C LEU A 42 21.80 12.19 -2.61
N VAL A 43 20.63 12.71 -2.99
CA VAL A 43 19.36 12.44 -2.29
C VAL A 43 19.04 10.95 -2.23
N HIS A 44 19.12 10.25 -3.36
CA HIS A 44 18.89 8.80 -3.43
C HIS A 44 19.90 8.03 -2.56
N SER A 45 21.18 8.40 -2.62
CA SER A 45 22.25 7.76 -1.82
C SER A 45 22.03 7.94 -0.32
N GLU A 46 21.62 9.14 0.11
CA GLU A 46 21.29 9.43 1.50
C GLU A 46 20.07 8.63 1.98
N MET A 47 19.03 8.47 1.14
CA MET A 47 17.88 7.63 1.49
C MET A 47 18.26 6.16 1.63
N ILE A 48 19.09 5.62 0.74
CA ILE A 48 19.62 4.25 0.86
C ILE A 48 20.36 4.08 2.18
N SER A 49 21.25 5.03 2.52
CA SER A 49 22.00 5.00 3.77
C SER A 49 21.05 4.99 4.97
N GLN A 50 20.05 5.87 4.97
CA GLN A 50 19.06 5.94 6.03
C GLN A 50 18.26 4.64 6.18
N TYR A 51 17.78 4.05 5.09
CA TYR A 51 17.04 2.79 5.12
C TYR A 51 17.88 1.62 5.61
N LYS A 52 19.16 1.56 5.24
CA LYS A 52 20.10 0.55 5.75
C LYS A 52 20.33 0.72 7.25
N GLU A 53 20.51 1.95 7.72
CA GLU A 53 20.64 2.25 9.15
C GLU A 53 19.38 1.82 9.92
N ASN A 54 18.18 2.11 9.42
CA ASN A 54 16.93 1.64 10.02
C ASN A 54 16.84 0.10 10.06
N CYS A 55 17.31 -0.59 9.01
CA CYS A 55 17.33 -2.06 9.00
C CYS A 55 18.28 -2.64 10.06
N SER A 56 19.49 -2.08 10.18
CA SER A 56 20.45 -2.47 11.21
C SER A 56 19.93 -2.15 12.62
N GLY A 57 19.31 -0.98 12.81
CA GLY A 57 18.69 -0.59 14.06
C GLY A 57 17.57 -1.56 14.48
N LEU A 58 16.73 -1.98 13.54
CA LEU A 58 15.70 -2.99 13.82
C LEU A 58 16.31 -4.36 14.17
N GLN A 59 17.37 -4.77 13.48
CA GLN A 59 18.05 -6.04 13.72
C GLN A 59 18.59 -6.08 15.15
N ALA A 60 19.24 -5.01 15.58
CA ALA A 60 19.74 -4.88 16.95
C ALA A 60 18.62 -4.97 17.99
N GLN A 61 17.44 -4.38 17.71
CA GLN A 61 16.28 -4.47 18.61
C GLN A 61 15.73 -5.91 18.69
N LEU A 62 15.70 -6.63 17.56
CA LEU A 62 15.31 -8.04 17.52
C LEU A 62 16.26 -8.93 18.33
N GLU A 63 17.57 -8.72 18.17
CA GLU A 63 18.61 -9.42 18.93
C GLU A 63 18.53 -9.14 20.43
N ALA A 64 18.12 -7.92 20.80
CA ALA A 64 17.81 -7.54 22.18
C ALA A 64 16.47 -8.11 22.71
N GLY A 65 15.78 -8.94 21.93
CA GLY A 65 14.52 -9.58 22.32
C GLY A 65 13.30 -8.65 22.30
N VAL A 66 13.39 -7.49 21.64
CA VAL A 66 12.24 -6.59 21.48
C VAL A 66 11.27 -7.19 20.47
N THR A 67 10.04 -7.44 20.91
CA THR A 67 9.01 -8.13 20.13
C THR A 67 7.92 -7.22 19.57
N PHE A 68 7.86 -5.95 19.99
CA PHE A 68 6.99 -4.92 19.42
C PHE A 68 7.49 -3.50 19.76
N LYS A 69 7.14 -2.50 18.93
CA LYS A 69 7.44 -1.08 19.21
C LYS A 69 6.51 -0.55 20.30
N LYS A 70 7.04 -0.29 21.50
CA LYS A 70 6.24 0.29 22.61
C LYS A 70 5.77 1.71 22.30
N SER A 71 4.65 2.13 22.90
CA SER A 71 4.10 3.49 22.83
C SER A 71 5.03 4.59 23.37
N THR A 72 5.96 4.23 24.27
CA THR A 72 7.03 5.10 24.77
C THR A 72 8.13 5.30 23.72
N ALA A 73 8.38 4.28 22.88
CA ALA A 73 9.33 4.30 21.78
C ALA A 73 8.77 4.87 20.47
N LYS A 74 7.56 5.49 20.47
CA LYS A 74 6.92 6.02 19.25
C LYS A 74 7.76 7.04 18.48
N GLY A 75 8.67 7.74 19.15
CA GLY A 75 9.55 8.74 18.54
C GLY A 75 10.99 8.28 18.35
N MET A 76 11.28 6.98 18.50
CA MET A 76 12.61 6.41 18.24
C MET A 76 12.80 6.21 16.74
N PRO A 77 13.74 6.92 16.08
CA PRO A 77 13.93 6.86 14.63
C PRO A 77 14.25 5.45 14.11
N GLU A 78 15.00 4.66 14.88
CA GLU A 78 15.42 3.30 14.53
C GLU A 78 14.22 2.36 14.30
N LEU A 79 13.09 2.68 14.94
CA LEU A 79 11.86 1.92 14.86
C LEU A 79 10.78 2.60 14.02
N ASP A 80 11.08 3.65 13.26
CA ASP A 80 10.06 4.44 12.55
C ASP A 80 9.24 3.60 11.57
N PHE A 81 9.82 2.64 10.87
CA PHE A 81 9.10 1.77 9.93
C PHE A 81 8.20 0.73 10.60
N VAL A 82 8.29 0.56 11.93
CA VAL A 82 7.52 -0.43 12.69
C VAL A 82 6.26 0.21 13.26
N PRO A 83 5.07 -0.39 13.08
CA PRO A 83 3.84 0.12 13.68
C PRO A 83 3.94 0.17 15.21
N VAL A 84 3.53 1.29 15.79
CA VAL A 84 3.54 1.46 17.25
C VAL A 84 2.48 0.55 17.88
N ASN A 85 2.88 -0.25 18.87
CA ASN A 85 2.01 -1.05 19.73
C ASN A 85 1.06 -1.99 18.97
N LEU A 86 1.49 -2.54 17.83
CA LEU A 86 0.71 -3.51 17.05
C LEU A 86 0.43 -4.79 17.86
N HIS A 87 -0.85 -5.09 18.06
CA HIS A 87 -1.33 -6.29 18.75
C HIS A 87 -2.58 -6.81 18.06
N ILE A 88 -2.85 -8.10 18.28
CA ILE A 88 -4.09 -8.73 17.86
C ILE A 88 -4.90 -8.99 19.13
N GLN A 89 -6.11 -8.46 19.16
CA GLN A 89 -7.08 -8.70 20.22
C GLN A 89 -8.08 -9.75 19.71
N GLN A 90 -8.19 -10.87 20.43
CA GLN A 90 -9.18 -11.90 20.15
C GLN A 90 -10.09 -12.10 21.37
N MET A 91 -11.40 -12.13 21.13
CA MET A 91 -12.40 -12.53 22.11
C MET A 91 -13.09 -13.79 21.58
N LYS A 92 -12.90 -14.92 22.26
CA LYS A 92 -13.57 -16.17 21.95
C LYS A 92 -14.76 -16.35 22.88
N VAL A 93 -15.96 -16.50 22.33
CA VAL A 93 -17.20 -16.58 23.12
C VAL A 93 -18.02 -17.78 22.67
N GLY A 94 -18.46 -18.62 23.62
CA GLY A 94 -19.37 -19.73 23.37
C GLY A 94 -20.27 -19.95 24.58
N ARG A 95 -21.27 -20.82 24.43
CA ARG A 95 -22.12 -21.27 25.53
C ARG A 95 -21.64 -22.66 25.94
N GLY A 96 -21.44 -22.90 27.24
CA GLY A 96 -20.91 -24.17 27.74
C GLY A 96 -19.38 -24.28 27.66
N GLU A 97 -18.87 -25.49 27.90
CA GLU A 97 -17.42 -25.74 28.05
C GLU A 97 -16.71 -26.04 26.71
N GLU A 98 -17.45 -26.48 25.68
CA GLU A 98 -16.88 -26.95 24.42
C GLU A 98 -16.20 -25.84 23.61
N GLU A 99 -14.90 -26.00 23.30
CA GLU A 99 -14.11 -25.01 22.55
C GLU A 99 -14.55 -24.89 21.08
N LYS A 100 -15.09 -25.96 20.49
CA LYS A 100 -15.45 -26.01 19.06
C LYS A 100 -16.65 -25.12 18.71
N GLU A 101 -17.51 -24.79 19.69
CA GLU A 101 -18.69 -23.96 19.49
C GLU A 101 -18.43 -22.47 19.71
N ARG A 102 -17.18 -22.08 20.02
CA ARG A 102 -16.84 -20.69 20.32
C ARG A 102 -16.69 -19.85 19.05
N VAL A 103 -17.40 -18.74 18.99
CA VAL A 103 -17.24 -17.69 17.99
C VAL A 103 -16.03 -16.83 18.35
N VAL A 104 -15.14 -16.60 17.38
CA VAL A 104 -13.95 -15.77 17.57
C VAL A 104 -14.19 -14.37 16.98
N TYR A 105 -13.98 -13.34 17.78
CA TYR A 105 -13.98 -11.95 17.33
C TYR A 105 -12.56 -11.41 17.37
N THR A 106 -12.02 -11.08 16.19
CA THR A 106 -10.69 -10.49 16.05
C THR A 106 -10.78 -8.98 15.82
N CYS A 107 -9.85 -8.22 16.40
CA CYS A 107 -9.59 -6.82 16.13
C CYS A 107 -8.08 -6.57 16.22
N VAL A 108 -7.48 -5.97 15.21
CA VAL A 108 -6.08 -5.54 15.25
C VAL A 108 -6.01 -4.17 15.92
N THR A 109 -5.05 -3.95 16.80
CA THR A 109 -4.80 -2.64 17.41
C THR A 109 -3.41 -2.16 17.08
N ALA A 110 -3.28 -0.94 16.55
CA ALA A 110 -1.98 -0.34 16.27
C ALA A 110 -2.08 1.19 16.37
N GLY A 111 -0.98 1.84 16.74
CA GLY A 111 -0.86 3.29 16.66
C GLY A 111 -1.12 3.73 15.23
N CYS A 112 -1.64 4.94 15.05
CA CYS A 112 -1.93 5.43 13.71
C CYS A 112 -0.62 5.47 12.88
N PRO A 113 -0.66 5.07 11.61
CA PRO A 113 0.47 5.22 10.69
C PRO A 113 0.96 6.67 10.65
N THR A 114 2.18 6.92 11.14
CA THR A 114 2.76 8.27 11.15
C THR A 114 4.29 8.26 11.32
N ALA A 115 4.98 9.26 10.77
CA ALA A 115 6.38 9.53 11.09
C ALA A 115 6.49 10.45 12.33
N TYR A 116 6.17 9.91 13.51
CA TYR A 116 6.06 10.71 14.74
C TYR A 116 7.39 11.38 15.16
N SER A 117 8.53 10.74 14.88
CA SER A 117 9.89 11.26 15.10
C SER A 117 10.11 12.59 14.37
N HIS A 118 9.55 12.76 13.17
CA HIS A 118 9.71 13.95 12.32
C HIS A 118 8.87 15.16 12.76
N LYS A 119 7.98 14.99 13.75
CA LYS A 119 7.05 16.02 14.24
C LYS A 119 6.12 16.55 13.14
N PHE A 120 5.32 17.57 13.47
CA PHE A 120 4.22 18.07 12.61
C PHE A 120 4.18 19.59 12.51
N LYS A 121 5.31 20.29 12.74
CA LYS A 121 5.36 21.76 12.67
C LYS A 121 4.88 22.29 11.31
N GLN A 122 5.10 21.53 10.24
CA GLN A 122 4.69 21.86 8.87
C GLN A 122 3.44 21.08 8.41
N GLY A 123 2.77 20.35 9.31
CA GLY A 123 1.72 19.37 8.98
C GLY A 123 2.26 17.98 8.67
N GLY A 124 1.34 17.06 8.41
CA GLY A 124 1.58 15.72 7.87
C GLY A 124 1.44 15.66 6.36
N LEU A 125 1.54 14.45 5.80
CA LEU A 125 1.67 14.21 4.35
C LEU A 125 0.61 14.90 3.50
N ALA A 126 -0.66 14.88 3.89
CA ALA A 126 -1.72 15.51 3.10
C ALA A 126 -1.54 17.02 2.96
N LYS A 127 -1.18 17.71 4.05
CA LYS A 127 -0.90 19.14 4.01
C LYS A 127 0.35 19.41 3.21
N LEU A 128 1.43 18.65 3.46
CA LEU A 128 2.68 18.77 2.72
C LEU A 128 2.48 18.61 1.21
N ARG A 129 1.69 17.63 0.79
CA ARG A 129 1.34 17.40 -0.62
C ARG A 129 0.55 18.55 -1.23
N SER A 130 -0.35 19.18 -0.47
CA SER A 130 -1.13 20.34 -0.94
C SER A 130 -0.32 21.63 -1.05
N THR A 131 0.74 21.77 -0.24
CA THR A 131 1.58 22.98 -0.18
C THR A 131 2.82 22.89 -1.04
N THR A 132 2.96 21.84 -1.84
CA THR A 132 4.12 21.60 -2.69
C THR A 132 3.70 21.28 -4.13
N PRO A 133 4.58 21.54 -5.11
CA PRO A 133 4.41 21.05 -6.49
C PRO A 133 4.39 19.50 -6.59
N LEU A 134 4.59 18.80 -5.46
CA LEU A 134 4.44 17.37 -5.28
C LEU A 134 2.96 16.90 -5.28
N ALA A 135 1.98 17.79 -5.44
CA ALA A 135 0.55 17.46 -5.45
C ALA A 135 0.17 16.28 -6.36
N ASN A 136 1.00 16.00 -7.38
CA ASN A 136 0.79 14.95 -8.35
C ASN A 136 1.59 13.65 -8.08
N ILE A 137 2.55 13.65 -7.14
CA ILE A 137 3.31 12.43 -6.79
C ILE A 137 2.37 11.45 -6.06
N GLY A 138 2.15 10.28 -6.67
CA GLY A 138 1.27 9.25 -6.11
C GLY A 138 -0.22 9.50 -6.32
N SER A 139 -0.61 10.46 -7.18
CA SER A 139 -2.02 10.61 -7.56
C SER A 139 -2.48 9.42 -8.41
N THR A 140 -3.61 8.81 -8.05
CA THR A 140 -4.25 7.69 -8.77
C THR A 140 -5.39 8.15 -9.69
N ASN A 141 -5.70 9.44 -9.72
CA ASN A 141 -6.70 9.98 -10.63
C ASN A 141 -6.13 10.07 -12.06
N PRO A 142 -6.78 9.47 -13.08
CA PRO A 142 -6.31 9.49 -14.47
C PRO A 142 -6.09 10.91 -15.03
N SER A 143 -6.81 11.90 -14.50
CA SER A 143 -6.73 13.31 -14.87
C SER A 143 -5.55 14.08 -14.25
N THR A 144 -4.76 13.49 -13.35
CA THR A 144 -3.67 14.16 -12.62
C THR A 144 -2.36 13.36 -12.56
N VAL A 145 -2.19 12.35 -13.41
CA VAL A 145 -0.97 11.51 -13.49
C VAL A 145 0.24 12.35 -13.94
N THR A 146 1.37 12.27 -13.23
CA THR A 146 2.59 13.01 -13.59
C THR A 146 3.19 12.52 -14.91
N LYS A 147 3.97 13.39 -15.54
CA LYS A 147 4.82 13.02 -16.68
C LYS A 147 5.80 11.89 -16.30
N THR A 148 6.37 11.90 -15.09
CA THR A 148 7.15 10.76 -14.56
C THR A 148 6.35 9.45 -14.49
N GLN A 149 5.15 9.43 -13.92
CA GLN A 149 4.32 8.21 -13.84
C GLN A 149 3.96 7.68 -15.23
N ARG A 150 3.62 8.57 -16.17
CA ARG A 150 3.39 8.21 -17.59
C ARG A 150 4.65 7.66 -18.23
N GLY A 151 5.82 8.24 -17.94
CA GLY A 151 7.12 7.76 -18.42
C GLY A 151 7.47 6.37 -17.89
N GLN A 152 7.23 6.10 -16.60
CA GLN A 152 7.45 4.78 -15.99
C GLN A 152 6.53 3.71 -16.61
N ALA A 153 5.24 4.02 -16.75
CA ALA A 153 4.29 3.12 -17.40
C ALA A 153 4.67 2.81 -18.85
N LEU A 154 5.20 3.81 -19.56
CA LEU A 154 5.67 3.68 -20.94
C LEU A 154 6.93 2.83 -21.03
N LEU A 155 7.91 3.02 -20.14
CA LEU A 155 9.08 2.14 -20.04
C LEU A 155 8.66 0.69 -19.78
N GLY A 156 7.73 0.47 -18.85
CA GLY A 156 7.21 -0.88 -18.58
C GLY A 156 6.57 -1.53 -19.82
N GLN A 157 5.79 -0.78 -20.60
CA GLN A 157 5.20 -1.28 -21.85
C GLN A 157 6.26 -1.58 -22.92
N ILE A 158 7.29 -0.73 -23.03
CA ILE A 158 8.42 -0.96 -23.96
C ILE A 158 9.18 -2.23 -23.57
N GLU A 159 9.48 -2.44 -22.29
CA GLU A 159 10.17 -3.65 -21.81
C GLU A 159 9.39 -4.94 -22.10
N VAL A 160 8.05 -4.92 -21.96
CA VAL A 160 7.20 -6.05 -22.35
C VAL A 160 7.32 -6.35 -23.84
N VAL A 161 7.19 -5.32 -24.69
CA VAL A 161 7.31 -5.49 -26.15
C VAL A 161 8.72 -5.96 -26.54
N LEU A 162 9.77 -5.51 -25.86
CA LEU A 162 11.14 -5.98 -26.08
C LEU A 162 11.28 -7.47 -25.75
N GLY A 163 10.70 -7.91 -24.62
CA GLY A 163 10.66 -9.32 -24.27
C GLY A 163 9.93 -10.18 -25.31
N ASP A 164 8.83 -9.68 -25.86
CA ASP A 164 8.09 -10.38 -26.92
C ASP A 164 8.87 -10.41 -28.25
N LEU A 165 9.53 -9.32 -28.63
CA LEU A 165 10.41 -9.28 -29.80
C LEU A 165 11.57 -10.28 -29.69
N GLN A 166 12.20 -10.39 -28.51
CA GLN A 166 13.26 -11.35 -28.26
C GLN A 166 12.76 -12.79 -28.40
N LYS A 167 11.57 -13.11 -27.84
CA LYS A 167 10.95 -14.43 -27.99
C LYS A 167 10.64 -14.76 -29.45
N GLU A 168 10.21 -13.80 -30.25
CA GLU A 168 9.95 -14.04 -31.68
C GLU A 168 11.25 -14.33 -32.43
N VAL A 169 12.35 -13.62 -32.15
CA VAL A 169 13.67 -13.93 -32.73
C VAL A 169 14.12 -15.35 -32.36
N ASP A 170 13.94 -15.76 -31.10
CA ASP A 170 14.30 -17.11 -30.67
C ASP A 170 13.38 -18.18 -31.29
N SER A 171 12.10 -17.85 -31.52
CA SER A 171 11.15 -18.70 -32.23
C SER A 171 11.52 -18.87 -33.70
N ILE A 172 11.94 -17.80 -34.39
CA ILE A 172 12.47 -17.86 -35.75
C ILE A 172 13.69 -18.77 -35.81
N ARG A 173 14.66 -18.59 -34.90
CA ARG A 173 15.86 -19.44 -34.81
C ARG A 173 15.50 -20.91 -34.61
N SER A 174 14.57 -21.20 -33.70
CA SER A 174 14.10 -22.56 -33.41
C SER A 174 13.40 -23.19 -34.61
N ALA A 175 12.49 -22.45 -35.26
CA ALA A 175 11.79 -22.91 -36.46
C ALA A 175 12.73 -23.15 -37.64
N ALA A 176 13.77 -22.31 -37.80
CA ALA A 176 14.80 -22.51 -38.80
C ALA A 176 15.61 -23.79 -38.56
N ARG A 177 16.01 -24.06 -37.31
CA ARG A 177 16.69 -25.32 -36.91
C ARG A 177 15.80 -26.55 -37.13
N GLY A 178 14.51 -26.42 -36.79
CA GLY A 178 13.48 -27.43 -37.02
C GLY A 178 13.07 -27.57 -38.49
N ARG A 179 13.55 -26.68 -39.37
CA ARG A 179 13.27 -26.67 -40.81
C ARG A 179 11.78 -26.56 -41.15
N VAL A 180 11.03 -25.82 -40.33
CA VAL A 180 9.58 -25.63 -40.49
C VAL A 180 9.28 -24.25 -41.07
N LEU A 181 9.16 -24.16 -42.40
CA LEU A 181 8.99 -22.89 -43.13
C LEU A 181 7.76 -22.08 -42.67
N THR A 182 6.64 -22.76 -42.44
CA THR A 182 5.39 -22.13 -41.98
C THR A 182 5.55 -21.46 -40.61
N SER A 183 6.29 -22.10 -39.70
CA SER A 183 6.60 -21.54 -38.38
C SER A 183 7.54 -20.35 -38.49
N VAL A 184 8.55 -20.41 -39.38
CA VAL A 184 9.43 -19.25 -39.66
C VAL A 184 8.60 -18.05 -40.12
N HIS A 185 7.76 -18.21 -41.14
CA HIS A 185 6.88 -17.12 -41.61
C HIS A 185 5.94 -16.59 -40.52
N THR A 186 5.39 -17.47 -39.69
CA THR A 186 4.46 -17.07 -38.63
C THR A 186 5.16 -16.21 -37.58
N SER A 187 6.33 -16.63 -37.08
CA SER A 187 7.10 -15.85 -36.12
C SER A 187 7.67 -14.56 -36.73
N THR A 188 8.05 -14.54 -38.01
CA THR A 188 8.46 -13.30 -38.69
C THR A 188 7.31 -12.30 -38.81
N ARG A 189 6.08 -12.75 -39.06
CA ARG A 189 4.90 -11.87 -39.06
C ARG A 189 4.64 -11.31 -37.66
N ALA A 190 4.71 -12.14 -36.62
CA ALA A 190 4.57 -11.71 -35.23
C ALA A 190 5.67 -10.71 -34.83
N LEU A 191 6.91 -10.91 -35.30
CA LEU A 191 8.01 -9.95 -35.13
C LEU A 191 7.65 -8.58 -35.71
N ALA A 192 7.16 -8.53 -36.95
CA ALA A 192 6.75 -7.29 -37.62
C ALA A 192 5.59 -6.58 -36.88
N GLU A 193 4.59 -7.34 -36.43
CA GLU A 193 3.47 -6.80 -35.62
C GLU A 193 3.96 -6.20 -34.30
N ASN A 194 4.90 -6.85 -33.62
CA ASN A 194 5.47 -6.35 -32.37
C ASN A 194 6.35 -5.11 -32.57
N VAL A 195 7.06 -4.99 -33.70
CA VAL A 195 7.77 -3.75 -34.06
C VAL A 195 6.78 -2.60 -34.33
N HIS A 196 5.64 -2.89 -34.95
CA HIS A 196 4.58 -1.89 -35.12
C HIS A 196 4.00 -1.43 -33.78
N LYS A 197 3.80 -2.35 -32.82
CA LYS A 197 3.42 -2.00 -31.44
C LYS A 197 4.47 -1.08 -30.79
N LEU A 198 5.76 -1.42 -30.91
CA LEU A 198 6.84 -0.56 -30.39
C LEU A 198 6.77 0.86 -30.98
N LYS A 199 6.62 0.98 -32.30
CA LYS A 199 6.48 2.28 -32.98
C LYS A 199 5.28 3.08 -32.46
N SER A 200 4.15 2.43 -32.20
CA SER A 200 2.96 3.09 -31.65
C SER A 200 3.21 3.66 -30.25
N LEU A 201 3.95 2.94 -29.39
CA LEU A 201 4.35 3.40 -28.06
C LEU A 201 5.35 4.57 -28.14
N CYS A 202 6.29 4.48 -29.08
CA CYS A 202 7.32 5.50 -29.27
C CYS A 202 6.76 6.81 -29.85
N ASN A 203 5.63 6.77 -30.57
CA ASN A 203 5.02 7.95 -31.16
C ASN A 203 4.19 8.80 -30.18
N ILE A 204 4.26 8.52 -28.88
CA ILE A 204 3.65 9.34 -27.84
C ILE A 204 4.47 10.63 -27.68
N ASN A 205 3.80 11.80 -27.67
CA ASN A 205 4.43 13.13 -27.53
C ASN A 205 5.47 13.20 -26.39
N LEU A 206 5.24 12.44 -25.31
CA LEU A 206 6.15 12.35 -24.17
C LEU A 206 7.56 11.89 -24.56
N ILE A 207 7.71 10.87 -25.43
CA ILE A 207 9.02 10.37 -25.87
C ILE A 207 9.71 11.39 -26.78
N HIS A 208 8.96 11.97 -27.72
CA HIS A 208 9.47 13.04 -28.59
C HIS A 208 10.00 14.22 -27.79
N ASP A 209 9.22 14.72 -26.82
CA ASP A 209 9.63 15.80 -25.93
C ASP A 209 10.86 15.40 -25.11
N SER A 210 10.86 14.21 -24.51
CA SER A 210 11.97 13.74 -23.67
C SER A 210 13.27 13.58 -24.44
N LEU A 211 13.22 13.13 -25.71
CA LEU A 211 14.39 13.01 -26.57
C LEU A 211 14.95 14.37 -26.98
N ARG A 212 14.06 15.31 -27.35
CA ARG A 212 14.46 16.69 -27.64
C ARG A 212 15.14 17.32 -26.43
N ASP A 213 14.56 17.12 -25.25
CA ASP A 213 15.08 17.66 -24.00
C ASP A 213 16.44 17.05 -23.66
N LEU A 214 16.62 15.73 -23.79
CA LEU A 214 17.91 15.06 -23.61
C LEU A 214 18.95 15.55 -24.64
N ALA A 215 18.57 15.69 -25.91
CA ALA A 215 19.47 16.17 -26.95
C ALA A 215 19.99 17.59 -26.68
N GLY A 216 19.16 18.45 -26.07
CA GLY A 216 19.57 19.78 -25.62
C GLY A 216 20.45 19.78 -24.36
N ALA A 217 20.40 18.71 -23.58
CA ALA A 217 21.09 18.57 -22.30
C ALA A 217 22.47 17.92 -22.37
N VAL A 218 22.83 17.36 -23.52
CA VAL A 218 24.10 16.63 -23.75
C VAL A 218 25.10 17.53 -24.51
N GLU A 219 26.39 17.32 -24.24
CA GLU A 219 27.50 18.00 -24.91
C GLU A 219 27.59 17.61 -26.40
N PRO A 220 28.05 18.51 -27.30
CA PRO A 220 28.10 18.25 -28.74
C PRO A 220 28.90 17.00 -29.14
N GLU A 221 29.92 16.63 -28.36
CA GLU A 221 30.77 15.45 -28.56
C GLU A 221 30.04 14.13 -28.26
N PHE A 222 28.99 14.20 -27.44
CA PHE A 222 28.14 13.08 -27.03
C PHE A 222 26.80 13.09 -27.76
N LYS A 223 26.70 13.82 -28.89
CA LYS A 223 25.48 13.88 -29.70
C LYS A 223 24.92 12.48 -29.95
N LEU A 224 23.67 12.30 -29.53
CA LEU A 224 22.87 11.14 -29.93
C LEU A 224 22.90 11.05 -31.46
N SER A 225 23.34 9.91 -31.99
CA SER A 225 23.49 9.69 -33.44
C SER A 225 22.19 9.95 -34.22
N GLU A 226 21.05 9.80 -33.56
CA GLU A 226 19.73 10.11 -34.07
C GLU A 226 18.83 10.51 -32.89
N THR A 227 18.18 11.67 -32.98
CA THR A 227 17.26 12.20 -31.94
C THR A 227 15.81 12.21 -32.40
N ASN A 228 15.56 11.85 -33.66
CA ASN A 228 14.23 11.75 -34.21
C ASN A 228 13.67 10.34 -33.99
N VAL A 229 12.61 10.23 -33.19
CA VAL A 229 11.86 8.98 -32.94
C VAL A 229 11.51 8.26 -34.24
N VAL A 230 11.09 9.01 -35.26
CA VAL A 230 10.65 8.44 -36.55
C VAL A 230 11.82 7.76 -37.24
N ALA A 231 13.00 8.36 -37.21
CA ALA A 231 14.19 7.78 -37.81
C ALA A 231 14.71 6.57 -37.03
N LEU A 232 14.69 6.63 -35.69
CA LEU A 232 15.03 5.49 -34.83
C LEU A 232 14.11 4.29 -35.05
N CYS A 233 12.79 4.52 -35.15
CA CYS A 233 11.82 3.46 -35.43
C CYS A 233 12.00 2.92 -36.86
N ARG A 234 12.22 3.80 -37.85
CA ARG A 234 12.44 3.40 -39.24
C ARG A 234 13.62 2.45 -39.39
N ARG A 235 14.73 2.70 -38.67
CA ARG A 235 15.90 1.82 -38.67
C ARG A 235 15.56 0.39 -38.22
N VAL A 236 14.73 0.25 -37.19
CA VAL A 236 14.27 -1.07 -36.72
C VAL A 236 13.36 -1.72 -37.77
N GLU A 237 12.45 -0.95 -38.37
CA GLU A 237 11.58 -1.42 -39.46
C GLU A 237 12.38 -1.91 -40.69
N GLU A 238 13.45 -1.20 -41.09
CA GLU A 238 14.34 -1.60 -42.20
C GLU A 238 15.01 -2.96 -41.95
N HIS A 239 15.38 -3.26 -40.72
CA HIS A 239 15.92 -4.57 -40.36
C HIS A 239 14.85 -5.68 -40.34
N VAL A 240 13.60 -5.37 -39.99
CA VAL A 240 12.48 -6.33 -40.15
C VAL A 240 12.28 -6.67 -41.63
N VAL A 241 12.27 -5.67 -42.51
CA VAL A 241 12.17 -5.88 -43.96
C VAL A 241 13.33 -6.75 -44.47
N SER A 242 14.53 -6.57 -43.92
CA SER A 242 15.69 -7.42 -44.24
C SER A 242 15.49 -8.87 -43.82
N VAL A 243 14.91 -9.11 -42.64
CA VAL A 243 14.54 -10.46 -42.18
C VAL A 243 13.46 -11.06 -43.09
N GLU A 244 12.41 -10.32 -43.41
CA GLU A 244 11.32 -10.77 -44.30
C GLU A 244 11.82 -11.12 -45.70
N ALA A 245 12.77 -10.35 -46.24
CA ALA A 245 13.40 -10.62 -47.52
C ALA A 245 14.18 -11.95 -47.51
N VAL A 246 14.96 -12.21 -46.45
CA VAL A 246 15.67 -13.48 -46.31
C VAL A 246 14.68 -14.64 -46.13
N VAL A 247 13.67 -14.48 -45.29
CA VAL A 247 12.62 -15.49 -45.07
C VAL A 247 11.89 -15.84 -46.38
N SER A 248 11.62 -14.85 -47.22
CA SER A 248 10.98 -15.05 -48.54
C SER A 248 11.88 -15.80 -49.54
N SER A 249 13.20 -15.81 -49.31
CA SER A 249 14.17 -16.56 -50.13
C SER A 249 14.41 -18.00 -49.65
N LEU A 250 13.85 -18.37 -48.50
CA LEU A 250 14.00 -19.71 -47.94
C LEU A 250 13.17 -20.71 -48.74
N THR A 251 13.81 -21.76 -49.20
CA THR A 251 13.19 -22.81 -50.01
C THR A 251 13.72 -24.18 -49.58
N PRO A 252 13.06 -25.29 -49.96
CA PRO A 252 13.58 -26.62 -49.68
C PRO A 252 14.99 -26.87 -50.24
N SER A 253 15.41 -26.16 -51.29
CA SER A 253 16.73 -26.33 -51.92
C SER A 253 17.89 -25.72 -51.11
N ASN A 254 17.61 -24.79 -50.20
CA ASN A 254 18.62 -24.16 -49.33
C ASN A 254 18.41 -24.46 -47.84
N ILE A 255 17.64 -25.52 -47.52
CA ILE A 255 17.19 -25.89 -46.17
C ILE A 255 18.32 -26.08 -45.15
N GLU A 256 19.49 -26.54 -45.59
CA GLU A 256 20.65 -26.73 -44.73
C GLU A 256 21.30 -25.40 -44.29
N ARG A 257 21.06 -24.33 -45.05
CA ARG A 257 21.64 -23.00 -44.82
C ARG A 257 20.70 -22.01 -44.16
N TRP A 258 19.47 -22.40 -43.82
CA TRP A 258 18.49 -21.47 -43.23
C TRP A 258 19.00 -20.75 -41.99
N CYS A 259 19.66 -21.48 -41.08
CA CYS A 259 20.24 -20.88 -39.88
C CYS A 259 21.36 -19.89 -40.23
N GLU A 260 22.24 -20.23 -41.18
CA GLU A 260 23.33 -19.36 -41.64
C GLU A 260 22.78 -18.07 -42.27
N LEU A 261 21.77 -18.19 -43.12
CA LEU A 261 21.15 -17.07 -43.84
C LEU A 261 20.41 -16.10 -42.91
N LEU A 262 19.71 -16.62 -41.90
CA LEU A 262 18.92 -15.81 -40.97
C LEU A 262 19.74 -15.17 -39.85
N GLU A 263 20.90 -15.72 -39.49
CA GLU A 263 21.61 -15.28 -38.28
C GLU A 263 22.03 -13.81 -38.37
N LYS A 264 22.63 -13.38 -39.49
CA LYS A 264 23.07 -11.99 -39.66
C LYS A 264 21.91 -10.98 -39.59
N PRO A 265 20.81 -11.12 -40.37
CA PRO A 265 19.65 -10.23 -40.27
C PRO A 265 19.06 -10.15 -38.86
N LEU A 266 18.97 -11.28 -38.14
CA LEU A 266 18.43 -11.31 -36.78
C LEU A 266 19.36 -10.62 -35.76
N VAL A 267 20.68 -10.82 -35.89
CA VAL A 267 21.67 -10.12 -35.05
C VAL A 267 21.66 -8.61 -35.33
N ASP A 268 21.64 -8.21 -36.60
CA ASP A 268 21.58 -6.81 -37.00
C ASP A 268 20.27 -6.15 -36.51
N PHE A 269 19.14 -6.86 -36.59
CA PHE A 269 17.86 -6.44 -36.02
C PHE A 269 17.94 -6.22 -34.50
N LEU A 270 18.44 -7.20 -33.75
CA LEU A 270 18.58 -7.09 -32.29
C LEU A 270 19.52 -5.94 -31.89
N SER A 271 20.60 -5.73 -32.66
CA SER A 271 21.52 -4.61 -32.45
C SER A 271 20.84 -3.25 -32.66
N ALA A 272 20.04 -3.12 -33.72
CA ALA A 272 19.29 -1.91 -34.00
C ALA A 272 18.21 -1.65 -32.93
N LEU A 273 17.48 -2.70 -32.53
CA LEU A 273 16.47 -2.65 -31.47
C LEU A 273 17.08 -2.20 -30.14
N THR A 274 18.20 -2.80 -29.74
CA THR A 274 18.92 -2.46 -28.51
C THR A 274 19.40 -1.00 -28.53
N THR A 275 19.92 -0.54 -29.66
CA THR A 275 20.38 0.85 -29.82
C THR A 275 19.20 1.83 -29.66
N THR A 276 18.12 1.62 -30.41
CA THR A 276 16.94 2.48 -30.40
C THR A 276 16.28 2.54 -29.02
N THR A 277 16.12 1.40 -28.37
CA THR A 277 15.48 1.32 -27.04
C THR A 277 16.37 1.90 -25.95
N THR A 278 17.69 1.76 -26.04
CA THR A 278 18.64 2.44 -25.14
C THR A 278 18.47 3.96 -25.21
N ILE A 279 18.33 4.52 -26.40
CA ILE A 279 18.12 5.97 -26.60
C ILE A 279 16.78 6.42 -25.99
N PHE A 280 15.69 5.69 -26.24
CA PHE A 280 14.40 5.98 -25.61
C PHE A 280 14.44 5.90 -24.09
N ARG A 281 15.13 4.88 -23.56
CA ARG A 281 15.30 4.70 -22.12
C ARG A 281 16.08 5.86 -21.50
N LYS A 282 17.20 6.26 -22.09
CA LYS A 282 17.97 7.44 -21.65
C LYS A 282 17.11 8.72 -21.67
N ALA A 283 16.30 8.92 -22.70
CA ALA A 283 15.42 10.08 -22.79
C ALA A 283 14.39 10.13 -21.65
N VAL A 284 13.74 9.00 -21.36
CA VAL A 284 12.77 8.92 -20.26
C VAL A 284 13.45 9.03 -18.88
N ILE A 285 14.64 8.46 -18.71
CA ILE A 285 15.42 8.64 -17.48
C ILE A 285 15.81 10.12 -17.29
N PHE A 286 16.17 10.82 -18.37
CA PHE A 286 16.45 12.25 -18.31
C PHE A 286 15.22 13.09 -17.94
N LEU A 287 14.02 12.70 -18.41
CA LEU A 287 12.77 13.29 -17.94
C LEU A 287 12.62 13.16 -16.41
N PHE A 288 12.91 11.98 -15.84
CA PHE A 288 12.85 11.76 -14.39
C PHE A 288 13.88 12.59 -13.64
N LEU A 289 15.11 12.68 -14.18
CA LEU A 289 16.16 13.51 -13.61
C LEU A 289 15.72 14.97 -13.57
N ARG A 290 15.19 15.49 -14.68
CA ARG A 290 14.72 16.87 -14.78
C ARG A 290 13.61 17.17 -13.78
N GLU A 291 12.61 16.30 -13.68
CA GLU A 291 11.53 16.50 -12.71
C GLU A 291 12.05 16.46 -11.27
N SER A 292 12.91 15.50 -10.95
CA SER A 292 13.51 15.39 -9.61
C SER A 292 14.35 16.61 -9.27
N TYR A 293 15.17 17.08 -10.21
CA TYR A 293 16.02 18.25 -10.02
C TYR A 293 15.21 19.54 -9.90
N SER A 294 14.16 19.71 -10.73
CA SER A 294 13.23 20.83 -10.61
C SER A 294 12.59 20.91 -9.22
N LEU A 295 12.21 19.76 -8.65
CA LEU A 295 11.64 19.69 -7.30
C LEU A 295 12.66 20.00 -6.19
N LEU A 296 13.96 19.81 -6.43
CA LEU A 296 15.01 20.22 -5.50
C LEU A 296 15.27 21.73 -5.57
N GLN A 297 15.17 22.32 -6.76
CA GLN A 297 15.35 23.76 -6.99
C GLN A 297 14.17 24.59 -6.48
N GLU A 298 12.95 24.06 -6.59
CA GLU A 298 11.80 24.64 -5.92
C GLU A 298 11.98 24.55 -4.40
N ARG A 299 11.76 25.67 -3.69
CA ARG A 299 11.87 25.72 -2.22
C ARG A 299 10.75 24.90 -1.57
N VAL A 300 10.87 23.59 -1.62
CA VAL A 300 9.98 22.65 -0.94
C VAL A 300 10.23 22.80 0.57
N PRO A 301 9.23 23.17 1.40
CA PRO A 301 9.42 23.52 2.82
C PRO A 301 10.13 22.46 3.69
N LEU A 302 10.13 21.20 3.24
CA LEU A 302 10.79 20.05 3.88
C LEU A 302 11.82 19.34 2.97
N GLY A 303 11.95 19.72 1.70
CA GLY A 303 12.68 18.98 0.67
C GLY A 303 11.98 17.67 0.24
N LEU A 304 12.18 17.26 -1.02
CA LEU A 304 11.65 16.03 -1.61
C LEU A 304 12.02 14.78 -0.79
N LYS A 305 13.27 14.71 -0.34
CA LYS A 305 13.80 13.64 0.52
C LYS A 305 12.95 13.42 1.77
N SER A 306 12.68 14.48 2.54
CA SER A 306 11.96 14.34 3.82
C SER A 306 10.50 13.97 3.61
N TYR A 307 9.89 14.42 2.52
CA TYR A 307 8.54 14.01 2.13
C TYR A 307 8.48 12.52 1.82
N LEU A 308 9.35 12.04 0.92
CA LEU A 308 9.41 10.63 0.53
C LEU A 308 9.71 9.73 1.72
N HIS A 309 10.69 10.10 2.55
CA HIS A 309 11.04 9.34 3.74
C HIS A 309 9.86 9.22 4.72
N ARG A 310 9.14 10.32 4.95
CA ARG A 310 7.92 10.33 5.77
C ARG A 310 6.84 9.42 5.18
N HIS A 311 6.63 9.48 3.87
CA HIS A 311 5.63 8.69 3.17
C HIS A 311 5.95 7.19 3.23
N ASP A 312 7.20 6.81 3.02
CA ASP A 312 7.68 5.42 3.13
C ASP A 312 7.51 4.85 4.56
N ILE A 313 7.79 5.66 5.59
CA ILE A 313 7.55 5.28 7.01
C ILE A 313 6.06 4.99 7.23
N VAL A 314 5.21 5.94 6.84
CA VAL A 314 3.76 5.87 7.04
C VAL A 314 3.18 4.66 6.32
N PHE A 315 3.58 4.47 5.06
CA PHE A 315 3.12 3.35 4.24
C PHE A 315 3.58 2.01 4.80
N SER A 316 4.84 1.85 5.19
CA SER A 316 5.36 0.62 5.82
C SER A 316 4.58 0.22 7.07
N GLN A 317 4.28 1.20 7.94
CA GLN A 317 3.47 0.93 9.12
C GLN A 317 2.05 0.46 8.72
N ALA A 318 1.42 1.14 7.77
CA ALA A 318 0.06 0.85 7.34
C ALA A 318 -0.07 -0.52 6.65
N VAL A 319 0.88 -0.88 5.79
CA VAL A 319 0.93 -2.19 5.12
C VAL A 319 1.12 -3.31 6.13
N THR A 320 2.02 -3.16 7.10
CA THR A 320 2.24 -4.17 8.15
C THR A 320 0.95 -4.49 8.91
N VAL A 321 0.20 -3.45 9.31
CA VAL A 321 -1.08 -3.62 10.02
C VAL A 321 -2.13 -4.26 9.11
N THR A 322 -2.15 -3.89 7.82
CA THR A 322 -3.05 -4.43 6.81
C THR A 322 -2.80 -5.92 6.56
N ILE A 323 -1.55 -6.34 6.36
CA ILE A 323 -1.15 -7.75 6.22
C ILE A 323 -1.55 -8.52 7.48
N THR A 324 -1.28 -7.97 8.65
CA THR A 324 -1.67 -8.60 9.93
C THR A 324 -3.18 -8.83 10.01
N SER A 325 -3.99 -7.82 9.65
CA SER A 325 -5.45 -7.92 9.62
C SER A 325 -5.95 -8.95 8.61
N PHE A 326 -5.40 -8.93 7.39
CA PHE A 326 -5.76 -9.85 6.32
C PHE A 326 -5.44 -11.30 6.69
N VAL A 327 -4.21 -11.60 7.10
CA VAL A 327 -3.76 -12.95 7.44
C VAL A 327 -4.61 -13.53 8.56
N PHE A 328 -4.87 -12.78 9.63
CA PHE A 328 -5.67 -13.31 10.74
C PHE A 328 -7.14 -13.46 10.38
N LYS A 329 -7.72 -12.55 9.58
CA LYS A 329 -9.11 -12.70 9.11
C LYS A 329 -9.24 -13.89 8.14
N LEU A 330 -8.25 -14.10 7.29
CA LEU A 330 -8.16 -15.24 6.39
C LEU A 330 -8.09 -16.55 7.18
N LEU A 331 -7.17 -16.67 8.15
CA LEU A 331 -7.06 -17.86 9.00
C LEU A 331 -8.35 -18.15 9.76
N GLN A 332 -9.00 -17.11 10.30
CA GLN A 332 -10.25 -17.25 11.04
C GLN A 332 -11.41 -17.71 10.15
N SER A 333 -11.47 -17.24 8.90
CA SER A 333 -12.63 -17.40 8.02
C SER A 333 -12.37 -18.36 6.86
N PHE A 334 -11.25 -19.09 6.90
CA PHE A 334 -10.79 -19.92 5.79
C PHE A 334 -11.80 -21.04 5.45
N ALA A 335 -12.47 -21.58 6.47
CA ALA A 335 -13.48 -22.61 6.32
C ALA A 335 -14.84 -22.08 5.84
N VAL A 336 -14.98 -20.78 5.55
CA VAL A 336 -16.24 -20.13 5.14
C VAL A 336 -16.21 -19.88 3.62
N PRO A 337 -16.89 -20.71 2.80
CA PRO A 337 -16.79 -20.61 1.33
C PRO A 337 -17.27 -19.27 0.76
N SER A 338 -18.27 -18.65 1.40
CA SER A 338 -18.76 -17.32 1.01
C SER A 338 -17.71 -16.24 1.22
N PHE A 339 -16.88 -16.35 2.26
CA PHE A 339 -15.79 -15.41 2.50
C PHE A 339 -14.68 -15.54 1.45
N LEU A 340 -14.29 -16.77 1.07
CA LEU A 340 -13.32 -16.98 0.00
C LEU A 340 -13.84 -16.44 -1.35
N THR A 341 -15.14 -16.63 -1.62
CA THR A 341 -15.81 -16.04 -2.80
C THR A 341 -15.84 -14.51 -2.73
N GLN A 342 -16.07 -13.94 -1.54
CA GLN A 342 -16.03 -12.49 -1.30
C GLN A 342 -14.66 -11.90 -1.62
N LEU A 343 -13.57 -12.53 -1.15
CA LEU A 343 -12.21 -12.05 -1.42
C LEU A 343 -11.95 -11.91 -2.92
N HIS A 344 -12.38 -12.89 -3.71
CA HIS A 344 -12.21 -12.84 -5.16
C HIS A 344 -13.15 -11.84 -5.86
N LYS A 345 -14.45 -11.89 -5.57
CA LYS A 345 -15.47 -11.13 -6.33
C LYS A 345 -15.63 -9.68 -5.88
N VAL A 346 -15.46 -9.42 -4.58
CA VAL A 346 -15.72 -8.12 -3.95
C VAL A 346 -14.43 -7.43 -3.52
N GLY A 347 -13.46 -8.21 -3.03
CA GLY A 347 -12.23 -7.73 -2.39
C GLY A 347 -12.32 -7.72 -0.86
N PHE A 348 -11.21 -7.38 -0.22
CA PHE A 348 -11.08 -7.34 1.24
C PHE A 348 -11.41 -5.95 1.80
N LEU A 349 -12.50 -5.83 2.57
CA LEU A 349 -12.79 -4.60 3.32
C LEU A 349 -11.86 -4.51 4.54
N LEU A 350 -11.09 -3.43 4.63
CA LEU A 350 -10.28 -3.10 5.79
C LEU A 350 -10.82 -1.84 6.46
N HIS A 351 -11.46 -2.01 7.62
CA HIS A 351 -11.98 -0.88 8.40
C HIS A 351 -10.99 -0.44 9.46
N TRP A 352 -10.63 0.84 9.40
CA TRP A 352 -9.87 1.54 10.42
C TRP A 352 -10.78 2.46 11.22
N GLU A 353 -10.74 2.28 12.54
CA GLU A 353 -11.19 3.26 13.51
C GLU A 353 -10.02 4.11 14.00
N SER A 354 -10.20 5.43 14.00
CA SER A 354 -9.26 6.38 14.59
C SER A 354 -9.90 7.18 15.72
N LEU A 355 -9.22 7.24 16.85
CA LEU A 355 -9.59 8.06 18.02
C LEU A 355 -8.75 9.34 18.13
N LEU A 356 -8.06 9.74 17.05
CA LEU A 356 -7.27 10.97 16.96
C LEU A 356 -8.17 12.22 16.94
N SER A 357 -7.70 13.30 17.56
CA SER A 357 -8.33 14.61 17.44
C SER A 357 -7.83 15.39 16.22
N THR A 358 -8.61 16.37 15.76
CA THR A 358 -8.19 17.33 14.71
C THR A 358 -7.45 18.55 15.28
N HIS A 359 -6.58 18.35 16.28
CA HIS A 359 -5.83 19.43 16.90
C HIS A 359 -4.38 19.06 17.21
N GLY A 360 -3.48 20.04 17.10
CA GLY A 360 -2.06 19.90 17.38
C GLY A 360 -1.40 18.79 16.55
N ASP A 361 -0.48 18.06 17.16
CA ASP A 361 0.21 16.93 16.51
C ASP A 361 -0.75 15.90 15.91
N GLU A 362 -1.91 15.64 16.54
CA GLU A 362 -2.84 14.61 16.07
C GLU A 362 -3.51 14.95 14.75
N GLN A 363 -3.64 16.24 14.43
CA GLN A 363 -4.07 16.67 13.10
C GLN A 363 -3.04 16.27 12.04
N GLY A 364 -1.76 16.52 12.29
CA GLY A 364 -0.70 16.08 11.37
C GLY A 364 -0.59 14.56 11.26
N MET A 365 -0.89 13.83 12.34
CA MET A 365 -0.98 12.36 12.30
C MET A 365 -2.15 11.89 11.43
N LEU A 366 -3.31 12.58 11.48
CA LEU A 366 -4.43 12.31 10.57
C LEU A 366 -4.06 12.62 9.12
N GLU A 367 -3.33 13.70 8.87
CA GLU A 367 -2.83 14.07 7.53
C GLU A 367 -1.88 13.01 6.95
N ASP A 368 -1.07 12.34 7.78
CA ASP A 368 -0.30 11.16 7.37
C ASP A 368 -1.22 9.97 7.08
N PHE A 369 -2.13 9.69 8.01
CA PHE A 369 -2.98 8.50 7.97
C PHE A 369 -3.88 8.48 6.74
N ILE A 370 -4.44 9.61 6.32
CA ILE A 370 -5.30 9.66 5.12
C ILE A 370 -4.55 9.36 3.82
N VAL A 371 -3.26 9.68 3.77
CA VAL A 371 -2.39 9.29 2.65
C VAL A 371 -2.14 7.78 2.71
N ALA A 372 -1.84 7.25 3.90
CA ALA A 372 -1.67 5.81 4.10
C ALA A 372 -2.90 4.99 3.64
N ILE A 373 -4.12 5.46 3.92
CA ILE A 373 -5.35 4.81 3.47
C ILE A 373 -5.49 4.82 1.95
N ALA A 374 -5.10 5.92 1.29
CA ALA A 374 -5.09 5.98 -0.17
C ALA A 374 -4.10 4.98 -0.76
N ASP A 375 -2.91 4.85 -0.17
CA ASP A 375 -1.89 3.89 -0.62
C ASP A 375 -2.31 2.44 -0.35
N ILE A 376 -2.94 2.14 0.79
CA ILE A 376 -3.47 0.79 1.07
C ILE A 376 -4.52 0.38 0.04
N ASN A 377 -5.30 1.31 -0.50
CA ASN A 377 -6.27 0.99 -1.57
C ASN A 377 -5.60 0.61 -2.90
N GLN A 378 -4.28 0.79 -3.04
CA GLN A 378 -3.49 0.27 -4.16
C GLN A 378 -2.80 -1.07 -3.85
N LEU A 379 -2.93 -1.57 -2.62
CA LEU A 379 -2.42 -2.88 -2.21
C LEU A 379 -3.30 -3.99 -2.76
N THR A 380 -2.68 -5.04 -3.28
CA THR A 380 -3.37 -6.30 -3.60
C THR A 380 -2.76 -7.46 -2.82
N PHE A 381 -3.57 -8.50 -2.62
CA PHE A 381 -3.13 -9.77 -2.06
C PHE A 381 -3.24 -10.87 -3.10
N LYS A 382 -2.31 -11.81 -3.07
CA LYS A 382 -2.38 -13.05 -3.84
C LYS A 382 -2.13 -14.23 -2.91
N LEU A 383 -2.91 -15.29 -3.04
CA LEU A 383 -2.70 -16.51 -2.25
C LEU A 383 -1.77 -17.43 -3.05
N CYS A 384 -0.71 -17.91 -2.42
CA CYS A 384 0.24 -18.84 -3.02
C CYS A 384 0.38 -20.12 -2.18
N LEU A 385 0.89 -21.18 -2.79
CA LEU A 385 1.18 -22.42 -2.06
C LEU A 385 2.39 -22.21 -1.15
N ALA A 386 2.26 -22.55 0.13
CA ALA A 386 3.42 -22.63 1.02
C ALA A 386 4.28 -23.86 0.68
N GLU A 387 5.58 -23.67 0.51
CA GLU A 387 6.59 -24.72 0.39
C GLU A 387 6.99 -25.23 1.78
N THR A 388 7.09 -24.33 2.76
CA THR A 388 7.47 -24.66 4.14
C THR A 388 6.52 -24.06 5.18
N LEU A 389 6.60 -24.57 6.41
CA LEU A 389 5.86 -24.00 7.55
C LEU A 389 6.39 -22.63 8.01
N GLN A 390 7.56 -22.23 7.50
CA GLN A 390 8.23 -20.98 7.85
C GLN A 390 8.00 -19.89 6.80
N ASP A 391 7.22 -20.17 5.76
CA ASP A 391 6.96 -19.18 4.71
C ASP A 391 6.14 -18.03 5.29
N PHE A 392 6.70 -16.82 5.20
CA PHE A 392 6.03 -15.58 5.58
C PHE A 392 5.50 -14.86 4.32
N PRO A 393 4.49 -13.99 4.47
CA PRO A 393 4.01 -13.18 3.35
C PRO A 393 5.16 -12.42 2.67
N GLN A 394 5.26 -12.52 1.36
CA GLN A 394 6.28 -11.82 0.55
C GLN A 394 5.66 -10.63 -0.17
N VAL A 395 6.47 -9.63 -0.51
CA VAL A 395 6.00 -8.41 -1.16
C VAL A 395 6.72 -8.23 -2.49
N SER A 396 5.97 -7.93 -3.53
CA SER A 396 6.47 -7.56 -4.85
C SER A 396 5.77 -6.31 -5.36
N GLY A 397 6.17 -5.83 -6.54
CA GLY A 397 5.62 -4.64 -7.17
C GLY A 397 6.51 -3.42 -6.97
N SER A 398 5.88 -2.26 -6.79
CA SER A 398 6.60 -0.99 -6.59
C SER A 398 6.13 -0.26 -5.34
N ARG A 399 6.88 0.76 -4.94
CA ARG A 399 6.50 1.70 -3.88
C ARG A 399 5.06 2.19 -4.10
N TYR A 400 4.26 2.12 -3.04
CA TYR A 400 2.82 2.45 -3.02
C TYR A 400 1.89 1.65 -3.94
N LYS A 401 2.39 0.64 -4.65
CA LYS A 401 1.59 -0.30 -5.46
C LYS A 401 2.18 -1.71 -5.33
N MET A 402 1.94 -2.29 -4.16
CA MET A 402 2.50 -3.59 -3.76
C MET A 402 1.48 -4.71 -3.95
N CYS A 403 1.97 -5.88 -4.35
CA CYS A 403 1.25 -7.14 -4.27
C CYS A 403 1.86 -7.99 -3.16
N VAL A 404 1.04 -8.42 -2.20
CA VAL A 404 1.46 -9.26 -1.07
C VAL A 404 1.07 -10.71 -1.35
N GLU A 405 2.06 -11.56 -1.54
CA GLU A 405 1.87 -12.99 -1.70
C GLU A 405 1.79 -13.65 -0.32
N VAL A 406 0.63 -14.22 0.00
CA VAL A 406 0.34 -14.86 1.29
C VAL A 406 0.41 -16.37 1.12
N PRO A 407 1.40 -17.04 1.72
CA PRO A 407 1.55 -18.48 1.62
C PRO A 407 0.45 -19.20 2.41
N VAL A 408 -0.17 -20.20 1.77
CA VAL A 408 -1.23 -21.03 2.31
C VAL A 408 -0.83 -22.50 2.19
N GLN A 409 -0.94 -23.24 3.29
CA GLN A 409 -0.59 -24.65 3.33
C GLN A 409 -1.39 -25.47 2.31
N LYS A 410 -0.75 -26.49 1.72
CA LYS A 410 -1.31 -27.32 0.64
C LYS A 410 -2.72 -27.88 0.91
N THR A 411 -3.01 -28.26 2.15
CA THR A 411 -4.34 -28.77 2.55
C THR A 411 -5.42 -27.69 2.48
N MET A 412 -5.09 -26.49 2.95
CA MET A 412 -5.96 -25.31 2.91
C MET A 412 -6.07 -24.76 1.49
N PHE A 413 -4.98 -24.69 0.73
CA PHE A 413 -4.95 -24.14 -0.63
C PHE A 413 -5.97 -24.84 -1.56
N ARG A 414 -6.15 -26.15 -1.40
CA ARG A 414 -7.14 -26.95 -2.16
C ARG A 414 -8.60 -26.53 -1.94
N LEU A 415 -8.90 -25.88 -0.81
CA LEU A 415 -10.25 -25.39 -0.49
C LEU A 415 -10.55 -24.02 -1.12
N LEU A 416 -9.53 -23.35 -1.67
CA LEU A 416 -9.71 -22.05 -2.32
C LEU A 416 -10.56 -22.20 -3.61
N PRO A 417 -11.38 -21.20 -3.96
CA PRO A 417 -11.96 -21.11 -5.30
C PRO A 417 -10.90 -21.15 -6.40
N ALA A 418 -11.21 -21.77 -7.54
CA ALA A 418 -10.27 -21.92 -8.66
C ALA A 418 -9.58 -20.60 -9.10
N PRO A 419 -10.27 -19.44 -9.16
CA PRO A 419 -9.60 -18.18 -9.47
C PRO A 419 -8.48 -17.83 -8.49
N LEU A 420 -8.69 -18.02 -7.19
CA LEU A 420 -7.67 -17.75 -6.17
C LEU A 420 -6.52 -18.77 -6.23
N GLN A 421 -6.81 -20.03 -6.54
CA GLN A 421 -5.76 -21.04 -6.78
C GLN A 421 -4.89 -20.69 -7.99
N ASN A 422 -5.49 -20.07 -9.02
CA ASN A 422 -4.80 -19.63 -10.24
C ASN A 422 -4.12 -18.26 -10.06
N GLY A 423 -4.01 -17.75 -8.84
CA GLY A 423 -3.28 -16.52 -8.53
C GLY A 423 -4.06 -15.24 -8.82
N ALA A 424 -5.40 -15.28 -8.86
CA ALA A 424 -6.20 -14.05 -8.95
C ALA A 424 -5.90 -13.12 -7.77
N GLU A 425 -5.70 -11.84 -8.07
CA GLU A 425 -5.45 -10.81 -7.07
C GLU A 425 -6.74 -10.43 -6.32
N ILE A 426 -6.56 -10.14 -5.03
CA ILE A 426 -7.59 -9.69 -4.11
C ILE A 426 -7.33 -8.20 -3.85
N SER A 427 -8.23 -7.35 -4.31
CA SER A 427 -8.16 -5.90 -4.03
C SER A 427 -8.51 -5.59 -2.59
N VAL A 428 -7.93 -4.52 -2.06
CA VAL A 428 -8.25 -3.98 -0.71
C VAL A 428 -9.15 -2.77 -0.86
N SER A 429 -10.21 -2.71 -0.04
CA SER A 429 -11.04 -1.51 0.15
C SER A 429 -10.85 -1.02 1.58
N ALA A 430 -9.88 -0.12 1.77
CA ALA A 430 -9.56 0.47 3.06
C ALA A 430 -10.37 1.74 3.31
N ILE A 431 -11.02 1.80 4.47
CA ILE A 431 -11.83 2.91 4.93
C ILE A 431 -11.37 3.37 6.32
N LEU A 432 -11.52 4.66 6.59
CA LEU A 432 -11.12 5.28 7.86
C LEU A 432 -12.28 6.10 8.44
N PHE A 433 -12.82 5.65 9.56
CA PHE A 433 -13.73 6.46 10.37
C PHE A 433 -12.98 7.01 11.56
N THR A 434 -13.00 8.33 11.73
CA THR A 434 -12.28 9.04 12.79
C THR A 434 -13.21 9.86 13.65
N GLN A 435 -13.04 9.75 14.97
CA GLN A 435 -13.69 10.61 15.94
C GLN A 435 -12.76 10.83 17.13
N GLY A 436 -12.27 12.06 17.27
CA GLY A 436 -11.56 12.46 18.48
C GLY A 436 -12.47 12.35 19.70
N ILE A 437 -11.99 11.77 20.79
CA ILE A 437 -12.78 11.60 22.03
C ILE A 437 -12.21 12.38 23.22
N ASN A 438 -10.98 12.88 23.11
CA ASN A 438 -10.24 13.49 24.21
C ASN A 438 -10.50 15.01 24.36
N GLU A 439 -9.74 15.65 25.24
CA GLU A 439 -9.75 17.10 25.50
C GLU A 439 -9.33 17.92 24.28
N GLN A 440 -8.37 17.41 23.48
CA GLN A 440 -7.93 18.08 22.27
C GLN A 440 -9.05 18.15 21.23
N GLN A 441 -9.92 17.14 21.17
CA GLN A 441 -11.13 17.25 20.36
C GLN A 441 -12.11 18.28 20.93
N THR A 442 -12.25 18.39 22.25
CA THR A 442 -13.10 19.45 22.83
C THR A 442 -12.56 20.84 22.49
N ILE A 443 -11.24 21.01 22.40
CA ILE A 443 -10.62 22.25 21.91
C ILE A 443 -10.91 22.44 20.42
N ALA A 444 -10.75 21.40 19.59
CA ALA A 444 -11.06 21.46 18.17
C ALA A 444 -12.52 21.85 17.90
N ASP A 445 -13.48 21.25 18.61
CA ASP A 445 -14.90 21.53 18.45
C ASP A 445 -15.28 22.96 18.86
N ARG A 446 -14.56 23.55 19.82
CA ARG A 446 -14.85 24.90 20.34
C ARG A 446 -14.10 26.02 19.63
N PHE A 447 -12.86 25.76 19.22
CA PHE A 447 -11.91 26.78 18.77
C PHE A 447 -11.08 26.37 17.55
N GLY A 448 -11.25 25.15 17.04
CA GLY A 448 -10.49 24.62 15.92
C GLY A 448 -11.35 24.26 14.70
N ASP A 449 -10.77 23.48 13.80
CA ASP A 449 -11.43 23.02 12.58
C ASP A 449 -11.63 21.50 12.63
N SER A 450 -12.88 21.05 12.46
CA SER A 450 -13.26 19.64 12.38
C SER A 450 -13.56 19.18 10.95
N THR A 451 -13.42 20.06 9.95
CA THR A 451 -13.71 19.77 8.53
C THR A 451 -12.92 18.58 8.02
N LEU A 452 -11.64 18.44 8.41
CA LEU A 452 -10.83 17.28 8.02
C LEU A 452 -11.46 15.97 8.49
N GLN A 453 -11.96 15.92 9.73
CA GLN A 453 -12.64 14.74 10.26
C GLN A 453 -13.90 14.41 9.46
N ASP A 454 -14.73 15.42 9.20
CA ASP A 454 -15.97 15.24 8.45
C ASP A 454 -15.69 14.80 7.00
N GLN A 455 -14.70 15.38 6.32
CA GLN A 455 -14.27 14.97 4.98
C GLN A 455 -13.79 13.51 4.94
N ILE A 456 -13.01 13.09 5.93
CA ILE A 456 -12.55 11.69 6.06
C ILE A 456 -13.75 10.76 6.19
N ASN A 457 -14.67 11.07 7.12
CA ASN A 457 -15.83 10.23 7.38
C ASN A 457 -16.81 10.18 6.19
N ILE A 458 -17.00 11.29 5.47
CA ILE A 458 -17.83 11.35 4.25
C ILE A 458 -17.21 10.49 3.15
N ARG A 459 -15.89 10.60 2.91
CA ARG A 459 -15.21 9.79 1.91
C ARG A 459 -15.31 8.30 2.24
N SER A 460 -15.05 7.92 3.49
CA SER A 460 -15.16 6.54 3.95
C SER A 460 -16.58 5.99 3.90
N LEU A 461 -17.60 6.83 4.12
CA LEU A 461 -19.00 6.44 3.93
C LEU A 461 -19.29 6.11 2.46
N THR A 462 -18.82 6.93 1.52
CA THR A 462 -18.97 6.67 0.08
C THR A 462 -18.31 5.36 -0.31
N GLU A 463 -17.07 5.12 0.10
CA GLU A 463 -16.34 3.88 -0.20
C GLU A 463 -17.01 2.65 0.44
N LEU A 464 -17.45 2.75 1.70
CA LEU A 464 -18.15 1.66 2.38
C LEU A 464 -19.50 1.34 1.71
N THR A 465 -20.21 2.37 1.23
CA THR A 465 -21.47 2.20 0.48
C THR A 465 -21.23 1.47 -0.84
N SER A 466 -20.17 1.85 -1.57
CA SER A 466 -19.74 1.18 -2.79
C SER A 466 -19.37 -0.29 -2.54
N TYR A 467 -18.59 -0.56 -1.49
CA TYR A 467 -18.26 -1.92 -1.08
C TYR A 467 -19.50 -2.76 -0.76
N CYS A 468 -20.43 -2.24 0.06
CA CYS A 468 -21.65 -2.96 0.43
C CYS A 468 -22.55 -3.22 -0.79
N SER A 469 -22.55 -2.33 -1.77
CA SER A 469 -23.27 -2.52 -3.04
C SER A 469 -22.69 -3.67 -3.85
N ARG A 470 -21.36 -3.71 -4.03
CA ARG A 470 -20.67 -4.85 -4.68
C ARG A 470 -20.88 -6.16 -3.90
N TYR A 471 -20.83 -6.11 -2.58
CA TYR A 471 -21.12 -7.27 -1.72
C TYR A 471 -22.53 -7.82 -1.96
N ARG A 472 -23.55 -6.95 -2.00
CA ARG A 472 -24.94 -7.33 -2.28
C ARG A 472 -25.10 -7.95 -3.66
N GLU A 473 -24.49 -7.34 -4.68
CA GLU A 473 -24.55 -7.82 -6.05
C GLU A 473 -23.90 -9.21 -6.20
N CYS A 474 -22.72 -9.41 -5.60
CA CYS A 474 -21.95 -10.65 -5.76
C CYS A 474 -22.41 -11.80 -4.85
N LEU A 475 -22.93 -11.50 -3.65
CA LEU A 475 -23.19 -12.50 -2.60
C LEU A 475 -24.59 -12.40 -2.01
N GLY A 476 -25.23 -11.23 -2.10
CA GLY A 476 -26.47 -10.90 -1.38
C GLY A 476 -27.70 -11.73 -1.76
N ASN A 477 -27.62 -12.58 -2.79
CA ASN A 477 -28.69 -13.50 -3.20
C ASN A 477 -28.30 -14.99 -3.11
N SER A 478 -27.09 -15.30 -2.60
CA SER A 478 -26.56 -16.68 -2.64
C SER A 478 -27.10 -17.59 -1.53
N SER A 479 -27.53 -17.03 -0.40
CA SER A 479 -28.15 -17.78 0.71
C SER A 479 -28.95 -16.85 1.62
N THR A 480 -29.90 -17.41 2.39
CA THR A 480 -30.71 -16.64 3.35
C THR A 480 -29.85 -15.84 4.33
N THR A 481 -28.77 -16.42 4.84
CA THR A 481 -27.85 -15.72 5.76
C THR A 481 -27.14 -14.54 5.09
N LEU A 482 -26.72 -14.69 3.84
CA LEU A 482 -26.05 -13.61 3.10
C LEU A 482 -27.02 -12.49 2.71
N VAL A 483 -28.28 -12.84 2.36
CA VAL A 483 -29.37 -11.88 2.17
C VAL A 483 -29.57 -11.05 3.43
N GLN A 484 -29.68 -11.71 4.60
CA GLN A 484 -29.85 -11.01 5.88
C GLN A 484 -28.67 -10.09 6.21
N LYS A 485 -27.43 -10.56 6.03
CA LYS A 485 -26.22 -9.73 6.20
C LYS A 485 -26.25 -8.51 5.29
N SER A 486 -26.62 -8.70 4.02
CA SER A 486 -26.75 -7.59 3.07
C SER A 486 -27.83 -6.60 3.49
N LEU A 487 -29.03 -7.06 3.87
CA LEU A 487 -30.10 -6.14 4.30
C LEU A 487 -29.67 -5.37 5.57
N ARG A 488 -29.04 -6.05 6.53
CA ARG A 488 -28.55 -5.44 7.75
C ARG A 488 -27.47 -4.39 7.48
N SER A 489 -26.52 -4.66 6.59
CA SER A 489 -25.46 -3.69 6.28
C SER A 489 -26.03 -2.39 5.67
N PHE A 490 -27.02 -2.49 4.79
CA PHE A 490 -27.71 -1.32 4.22
C PHE A 490 -28.54 -0.54 5.25
N GLN A 491 -29.24 -1.21 6.16
CA GLN A 491 -29.95 -0.53 7.26
C GLN A 491 -29.00 0.25 8.16
N LEU A 492 -27.84 -0.34 8.49
CA LEU A 492 -26.81 0.31 9.28
C LEU A 492 -26.14 1.46 8.52
N LEU A 493 -25.94 1.33 7.21
CA LEU A 493 -25.40 2.39 6.35
C LEU A 493 -26.28 3.64 6.36
N GLU A 494 -27.60 3.49 6.31
CA GLU A 494 -28.51 4.64 6.41
C GLU A 494 -28.40 5.33 7.77
N GLN A 495 -28.30 4.58 8.87
CA GLN A 495 -28.06 5.15 10.19
C GLN A 495 -26.70 5.86 10.25
N LEU A 496 -25.65 5.24 9.72
CA LEU A 496 -24.31 5.82 9.68
C LEU A 496 -24.31 7.13 8.89
N ARG A 497 -25.01 7.17 7.74
CA ARG A 497 -25.16 8.37 6.91
C ARG A 497 -25.78 9.52 7.69
N ILE A 498 -26.82 9.27 8.47
CA ILE A 498 -27.45 10.29 9.34
C ILE A 498 -26.42 10.85 10.33
N HIS A 499 -25.66 9.98 11.00
CA HIS A 499 -24.68 10.42 12.00
C HIS A 499 -23.51 11.18 11.38
N VAL A 500 -22.96 10.73 10.25
CA VAL A 500 -21.86 11.41 9.53
C VAL A 500 -22.26 12.84 9.18
N HIS A 501 -23.47 13.06 8.65
CA HIS A 501 -23.96 14.38 8.25
C HIS A 501 -24.60 15.18 9.40
N SER A 502 -24.66 14.62 10.62
CA SER A 502 -25.22 15.33 11.77
C SER A 502 -24.32 16.47 12.23
N ARG A 503 -24.90 17.47 12.91
CA ARG A 503 -24.15 18.59 13.54
C ARG A 503 -23.79 18.36 15.01
N LYS A 504 -23.93 17.12 15.52
CA LYS A 504 -23.60 16.79 16.91
C LYS A 504 -22.09 16.80 17.13
N SER A 505 -21.64 17.24 18.31
CA SER A 505 -20.24 17.09 18.76
C SER A 505 -19.98 15.65 19.20
N LYS A 506 -18.73 15.19 19.03
CA LYS A 506 -18.26 13.84 19.41
C LYS A 506 -19.22 12.71 19.01
N LYS A 507 -19.40 12.53 17.70
CA LYS A 507 -20.31 11.58 17.03
C LYS A 507 -19.84 10.13 17.16
N VAL A 508 -19.70 9.63 18.40
CA VAL A 508 -19.14 8.29 18.68
C VAL A 508 -19.96 7.15 18.07
N GLU A 509 -21.21 7.38 17.70
CA GLU A 509 -22.06 6.42 16.99
C GLU A 509 -21.53 6.12 15.59
N ILE A 510 -20.82 7.05 14.93
CA ILE A 510 -20.14 6.79 13.64
C ILE A 510 -19.19 5.60 13.77
N LEU A 511 -18.46 5.55 14.89
CA LEU A 511 -17.56 4.45 15.20
C LEU A 511 -18.38 3.16 15.34
N ALA A 512 -19.28 3.08 16.33
CA ALA A 512 -20.05 1.87 16.60
C ALA A 512 -20.82 1.32 15.38
N LEU A 513 -21.43 2.18 14.56
CA LEU A 513 -22.15 1.76 13.36
C LEU A 513 -21.21 1.24 12.26
N SER A 514 -20.12 1.95 11.96
CA SER A 514 -19.15 1.50 10.96
C SER A 514 -18.44 0.20 11.35
N GLN A 515 -18.16 0.04 12.63
CA GLN A 515 -17.66 -1.20 13.23
C GLN A 515 -18.61 -2.39 12.99
N GLU A 516 -19.90 -2.19 13.25
CA GLU A 516 -20.95 -3.23 13.11
C GLU A 516 -21.16 -3.60 11.63
N ILE A 517 -21.16 -2.61 10.72
CA ILE A 517 -21.23 -2.87 9.27
C ILE A 517 -20.06 -3.75 8.84
N CYS A 518 -18.83 -3.37 9.22
CA CYS A 518 -17.63 -4.12 8.85
C CYS A 518 -17.69 -5.58 9.34
N ARG A 519 -18.15 -5.84 10.57
CA ARG A 519 -18.35 -7.21 11.06
C ARG A 519 -19.44 -7.96 10.29
N THR A 520 -20.54 -7.27 9.98
CA THR A 520 -21.67 -7.85 9.23
C THR A 520 -21.25 -8.38 7.86
N VAL A 521 -20.34 -7.67 7.18
CA VAL A 521 -19.81 -8.05 5.85
C VAL A 521 -18.46 -8.75 5.90
N ASP A 522 -18.07 -9.32 7.05
CA ASP A 522 -16.83 -10.10 7.19
C ASP A 522 -15.53 -9.34 6.83
N GLY A 523 -15.47 -8.04 7.09
CA GLY A 523 -14.26 -7.23 6.90
C GLY A 523 -13.19 -7.42 8.00
N GLY A 524 -11.98 -6.96 7.72
CA GLY A 524 -10.90 -6.82 8.70
C GLY A 524 -11.08 -5.57 9.55
N ARG A 525 -10.93 -5.71 10.88
CA ARG A 525 -11.12 -4.61 11.84
C ARG A 525 -9.83 -4.17 12.48
N VAL A 526 -9.59 -2.86 12.45
CA VAL A 526 -8.45 -2.20 13.09
C VAL A 526 -8.92 -1.04 13.97
N THR A 527 -8.46 -0.97 15.21
CA THR A 527 -8.69 0.17 16.10
C THR A 527 -7.38 0.89 16.40
N SER A 528 -7.38 2.20 16.19
CA SER A 528 -6.20 3.04 16.28
C SER A 528 -6.40 4.32 17.09
N CYS A 529 -5.32 4.78 17.68
CA CYS A 529 -5.17 6.13 18.22
C CYS A 529 -3.68 6.50 18.15
N LYS A 530 -3.26 7.62 18.77
CA LYS A 530 -1.86 8.08 18.72
C LYS A 530 -0.79 7.01 19.00
N SER A 531 -1.07 6.07 19.90
CA SER A 531 -0.10 5.02 20.28
C SER A 531 -0.73 3.66 20.60
N ALA A 532 -2.01 3.50 20.27
CA ALA A 532 -2.82 2.31 20.54
C ALA A 532 -2.74 1.71 21.94
N LYS A 533 -2.57 2.53 22.98
CA LYS A 533 -2.55 2.09 24.37
C LYS A 533 -3.89 2.38 25.06
N ASP A 534 -4.10 3.62 25.51
CA ASP A 534 -5.17 4.00 26.43
C ASP A 534 -6.55 4.15 25.75
N ARG A 535 -6.71 5.13 24.84
CA ARG A 535 -7.98 5.34 24.12
C ARG A 535 -8.40 4.10 23.33
N THR A 536 -7.43 3.40 22.75
CA THR A 536 -7.68 2.13 22.05
C THR A 536 -8.15 1.03 22.98
N ALA A 537 -7.64 0.95 24.22
CA ALA A 537 -8.21 0.04 25.22
C ALA A 537 -9.69 0.35 25.49
N MET A 538 -10.04 1.63 25.58
CA MET A 538 -11.43 2.05 25.80
C MET A 538 -12.34 1.65 24.63
N GLY A 539 -11.93 1.94 23.39
CA GLY A 539 -12.71 1.57 22.19
C GLY A 539 -12.86 0.05 22.00
N VAL A 540 -11.77 -0.70 22.15
CA VAL A 540 -11.78 -2.17 21.98
C VAL A 540 -12.67 -2.86 23.02
N THR A 541 -12.53 -2.49 24.30
CA THR A 541 -13.35 -3.10 25.36
C THR A 541 -14.82 -2.71 25.25
N LEU A 542 -15.10 -1.48 24.79
CA LEU A 542 -16.46 -1.03 24.51
C LEU A 542 -17.11 -1.88 23.42
N GLU A 543 -16.43 -2.05 22.30
CA GLU A 543 -16.92 -2.89 21.19
C GLU A 543 -17.13 -4.34 21.64
N GLN A 544 -16.15 -4.93 22.34
CA GLN A 544 -16.24 -6.30 22.85
C GLN A 544 -17.47 -6.49 23.75
N THR A 545 -17.71 -5.56 24.66
CA THR A 545 -18.88 -5.61 25.54
C THR A 545 -20.19 -5.44 24.77
N GLN A 546 -20.22 -4.57 23.76
CA GLN A 546 -21.40 -4.40 22.89
C GLN A 546 -21.73 -5.66 22.10
N ILE A 547 -20.71 -6.38 21.59
CA ILE A 547 -20.89 -7.67 20.93
C ILE A 547 -21.51 -8.69 21.90
N LEU A 548 -21.01 -8.76 23.14
CA LEU A 548 -21.55 -9.68 24.14
C LEU A 548 -23.05 -9.43 24.41
N VAL A 549 -23.47 -8.17 24.50
CA VAL A 549 -24.89 -7.83 24.68
C VAL A 549 -25.72 -8.12 23.43
N LYS A 550 -25.29 -7.61 22.27
CA LYS A 550 -26.10 -7.65 21.03
C LYS A 550 -26.19 -9.04 20.42
N GLU A 551 -25.05 -9.72 20.33
CA GLU A 551 -24.90 -11.00 19.61
C GLU A 551 -25.00 -12.18 20.57
N MET A 552 -24.29 -12.14 21.70
CA MET A 552 -24.22 -13.27 22.64
C MET A 552 -25.35 -13.29 23.69
N LYS A 553 -26.18 -12.24 23.71
CA LYS A 553 -27.34 -12.08 24.62
C LYS A 553 -26.96 -12.01 26.09
N MET A 554 -25.79 -11.43 26.40
CA MET A 554 -25.46 -11.03 27.76
C MET A 554 -26.52 -10.05 28.29
N ALA A 555 -26.97 -10.25 29.53
CA ALA A 555 -27.98 -9.40 30.14
C ALA A 555 -27.51 -7.93 30.17
N PRO A 556 -28.36 -6.95 29.79
CA PRO A 556 -27.97 -5.54 29.79
C PRO A 556 -27.52 -5.01 31.17
N SER A 557 -27.99 -5.59 32.26
CA SER A 557 -27.55 -5.28 33.63
C SER A 557 -26.06 -5.55 33.85
N GLU A 558 -25.49 -6.54 33.16
CA GLU A 558 -24.08 -6.93 33.27
C GLU A 558 -23.15 -6.06 32.42
N TYR A 559 -23.69 -5.20 31.56
CA TYR A 559 -22.92 -4.41 30.61
C TYR A 559 -21.80 -3.62 31.27
N GLN A 560 -22.13 -2.83 32.31
CA GLN A 560 -21.15 -1.96 32.97
C GLN A 560 -20.12 -2.78 33.75
N HIS A 561 -20.57 -3.81 34.47
CA HIS A 561 -19.70 -4.71 35.22
C HIS A 561 -18.69 -5.43 34.31
N CYS A 562 -19.16 -5.94 33.17
CA CYS A 562 -18.32 -6.60 32.17
C CYS A 562 -17.28 -5.62 31.59
N LEU A 563 -17.71 -4.43 31.18
CA LEU A 563 -16.84 -3.39 30.63
C LEU A 563 -15.74 -3.00 31.62
N ASP A 564 -16.11 -2.75 32.88
CA ASP A 564 -15.17 -2.35 33.92
C ASP A 564 -14.20 -3.48 34.27
N THR A 565 -14.67 -4.73 34.25
CA THR A 565 -13.83 -5.91 34.46
C THR A 565 -12.80 -6.06 33.35
N MET A 566 -13.22 -5.94 32.08
CA MET A 566 -12.29 -5.99 30.94
C MET A 566 -11.23 -4.89 31.01
N ARG A 567 -11.60 -3.68 31.46
CA ARG A 567 -10.68 -2.54 31.57
C ARG A 567 -9.76 -2.63 32.78
N SER A 568 -10.20 -3.23 33.88
CA SER A 568 -9.43 -3.31 35.13
C SER A 568 -8.51 -4.52 35.20
N TYR A 569 -8.90 -5.64 34.59
CA TYR A 569 -8.22 -6.92 34.73
C TYR A 569 -7.91 -7.63 33.40
N GLY A 570 -8.46 -7.13 32.28
CA GLY A 570 -8.33 -7.77 30.98
C GLY A 570 -6.98 -7.57 30.28
N THR A 571 -6.91 -7.98 29.02
CA THR A 571 -5.65 -7.96 28.25
C THR A 571 -5.13 -6.54 27.98
N ARG A 572 -6.02 -5.55 27.91
CA ARG A 572 -5.65 -4.17 27.56
C ARG A 572 -4.92 -3.41 28.68
N ILE A 573 -5.23 -3.67 29.95
CA ILE A 573 -4.44 -3.11 31.05
C ILE A 573 -3.05 -3.77 31.13
N ARG A 574 -2.94 -5.07 30.77
CA ARG A 574 -1.64 -5.75 30.62
C ARG A 574 -0.84 -5.21 29.42
N ASN A 575 -1.51 -4.79 28.34
CA ASN A 575 -0.85 -4.06 27.26
C ASN A 575 -0.27 -2.73 27.77
N ALA A 576 -0.98 -1.98 28.61
CA ALA A 576 -0.43 -0.78 29.25
C ALA A 576 0.81 -1.11 30.09
N GLU A 577 0.78 -2.19 30.88
CA GLU A 577 1.92 -2.70 31.65
C GLU A 577 3.14 -3.01 30.76
N LYS A 578 2.96 -3.72 29.64
CA LYS A 578 4.05 -3.98 28.69
C LYS A 578 4.64 -2.70 28.08
N ASN A 579 3.86 -1.64 27.99
CA ASN A 579 4.26 -0.36 27.40
C ASN A 579 4.99 0.56 28.38
N ILE A 580 4.53 0.66 29.62
CA ILE A 580 5.03 1.65 30.60
C ILE A 580 5.49 1.05 31.94
N GLY A 581 5.48 -0.29 32.08
CA GLY A 581 5.88 -0.98 33.30
C GLY A 581 4.83 -1.00 34.41
N ALA A 582 3.61 -0.49 34.17
CA ALA A 582 2.56 -0.41 35.16
C ALA A 582 1.17 -0.74 34.58
N ARG A 583 0.33 -1.46 35.35
CA ARG A 583 -1.07 -1.74 35.03
C ARG A 583 -1.96 -0.51 35.24
N GLN A 584 -1.69 0.53 34.46
CA GLN A 584 -2.37 1.81 34.60
C GLN A 584 -2.51 2.51 33.24
N TYR A 585 -3.70 3.05 32.97
CA TYR A 585 -3.93 3.94 31.85
C TYR A 585 -3.37 5.34 32.13
N ALA A 586 -2.78 5.96 31.12
CA ALA A 586 -2.13 7.27 31.22
C ALA A 586 -3.12 8.44 31.07
N PHE A 587 -4.26 8.35 31.75
CA PHE A 587 -5.21 9.47 31.90
C PHE A 587 -5.05 10.13 33.26
N ASN A 588 -5.25 11.45 33.31
CA ASN A 588 -5.52 12.16 34.57
C ASN A 588 -7.03 12.39 34.76
N ALA A 589 -7.44 12.71 36.00
CA ALA A 589 -8.85 12.89 36.35
C ALA A 589 -9.59 13.91 35.47
N LEU A 590 -8.94 15.00 35.08
CA LEU A 590 -9.55 16.02 34.22
C LEU A 590 -9.74 15.49 32.79
N GLN A 591 -8.76 14.77 32.25
CA GLN A 591 -8.85 14.14 30.93
C GLN A 591 -10.00 13.14 30.88
N VAL A 592 -10.21 12.33 31.93
CA VAL A 592 -11.33 11.38 32.01
C VAL A 592 -12.68 12.08 31.90
N LEU A 593 -12.84 13.27 32.50
CA LEU A 593 -14.08 14.04 32.40
C LEU A 593 -14.38 14.48 30.96
N THR A 594 -13.36 14.69 30.13
CA THR A 594 -13.53 15.06 28.72
C THR A 594 -13.92 13.90 27.80
N LEU A 595 -13.71 12.65 28.24
CA LEU A 595 -14.09 11.47 27.48
C LEU A 595 -15.62 11.28 27.53
N PRO A 596 -16.24 10.83 26.42
CA PRO A 596 -17.61 10.33 26.44
C PRO A 596 -17.77 9.22 27.49
N ILE A 597 -18.92 9.17 28.17
CA ILE A 597 -19.15 8.27 29.32
C ILE A 597 -18.75 6.81 29.01
N PRO A 598 -19.14 6.19 27.86
CA PRO A 598 -18.76 4.81 27.58
C PRO A 598 -17.26 4.58 27.40
N TYR A 599 -16.47 5.63 27.16
CA TYR A 599 -15.02 5.58 26.97
C TYR A 599 -14.23 5.90 28.25
N ARG A 600 -14.89 6.15 29.38
CA ARG A 600 -14.20 6.45 30.63
C ARG A 600 -13.60 5.17 31.24
N PRO A 601 -12.32 5.18 31.64
CA PRO A 601 -11.74 4.07 32.38
C PRO A 601 -12.37 3.96 33.79
N PRO A 602 -12.43 2.76 34.39
CA PRO A 602 -12.88 2.58 35.76
C PRO A 602 -11.99 3.32 36.76
N GLU A 603 -12.53 3.66 37.92
CA GLU A 603 -11.71 4.20 39.01
C GLU A 603 -10.54 3.27 39.36
N ASN A 604 -9.45 3.85 39.86
CA ASN A 604 -8.22 3.15 40.24
C ASN A 604 -7.43 2.51 39.10
N THR A 605 -7.88 2.64 37.84
CA THR A 605 -7.13 2.16 36.67
C THR A 605 -6.30 3.26 35.97
N TYR A 606 -6.34 4.51 36.45
CA TYR A 606 -5.62 5.67 35.91
C TYR A 606 -5.07 6.57 37.03
N LYS A 607 -4.24 7.57 36.71
CA LYS A 607 -3.59 8.42 37.74
C LYS A 607 -4.59 9.43 38.32
N LYS A 608 -4.94 9.28 39.62
CA LYS A 608 -5.49 10.39 40.41
C LYS A 608 -4.32 11.36 40.69
N LYS A 609 -4.48 12.67 40.43
CA LYS A 609 -3.48 13.66 40.91
C LYS A 609 -3.31 13.40 42.41
N GLN A 610 -2.07 13.22 42.88
CA GLN A 610 -1.79 13.36 44.31
C GLN A 610 -2.39 14.72 44.70
N GLN A 611 -3.33 14.71 45.65
CA GLN A 611 -3.68 15.93 46.35
C GLN A 611 -2.36 16.44 46.91
N LEU A 612 -1.92 17.61 46.44
CA LEU A 612 -0.91 18.38 47.14
C LEU A 612 -1.46 18.51 48.56
N GLN A 613 -0.85 17.81 49.51
CA GLN A 613 -1.03 18.09 50.92
C GLN A 613 -0.54 19.52 51.07
N THR A 614 -1.50 20.44 51.20
CA THR A 614 -1.30 21.84 51.55
C THR A 614 -0.61 21.97 52.89
#